data_AF-D8FW22-F1
#
_entry.id   AF-D8FW22-F1
#
_cell.length_a   1.000
_cell.length_b   1.000
_cell.length_c   1.000
_cell.angle_alpha   90.00
_cell.angle_beta   90.00
_cell.angle_gamma   90.00
#
_symmetry.space_group_name_H-M   'P 1'
#
loop_
_entity.id
_entity.type
_entity.pdbx_description
1 polymer ?
#
loop_
_entity_poly.entity_id
_entity_poly.type
_entity_poly.pdbx_seq_one_letter_code
_entity_poly.pdbx_strand_id
1 'polypeptide(L)'
;MANYDIFDEQYYLSQYGFVKDAVDRGLIGSGKEHFERFGQAAGLTKISRYFDEETYLAGNPDLTPFVRTVNPNAPFASGLDHFIQFGYEEGARRTQVSPEYNEDFYLRNNSELLPFIQNGTFKSGYQHFIQYGVEEGRFGTSFFEPEYLEQNPNLVPFINSGALKTGRDHYFQFGQFEVNRSATFVGSRSNDVLTGVGVGNVELVGVEVGVDRSGNRQYESFGTNEFDVLIGSPGTDNFVLGVPATSGNAAPTSLYLGNGQATIRNFDVVNDFIQLQGSSLTNYNLTPVGNNLSIQTRFGDVFGVIEGGANLSLTVQGVLPNGTFLIG
;
A
#
# COMPACT_ATOMS: atom_id res chain seq x y z
N MET A 1 -12.71 8.07 27.43
CA MET A 1 -13.81 8.58 26.57
C MET A 1 -13.62 7.90 25.23
N ALA A 2 -14.69 7.44 24.56
CA ALA A 2 -14.55 6.80 23.26
C ALA A 2 -14.01 7.82 22.23
N ASN A 3 -13.08 7.40 21.40
CA ASN A 3 -12.51 8.16 20.30
C ASN A 3 -13.18 7.71 18.99
N TYR A 4 -13.88 8.64 18.32
CA TYR A 4 -14.59 8.41 17.07
C TYR A 4 -13.90 9.04 15.85
N ASP A 5 -12.61 9.37 15.92
CA ASP A 5 -11.85 10.03 14.83
C ASP A 5 -11.89 9.23 13.52
N ILE A 6 -12.00 7.90 13.60
CA ILE A 6 -12.11 7.01 12.45
C ILE A 6 -13.47 7.07 11.73
N PHE A 7 -14.49 7.67 12.35
CA PHE A 7 -15.85 7.60 11.87
C PHE A 7 -16.03 8.35 10.54
N ASP A 8 -16.46 7.63 9.52
CA ASP A 8 -16.73 8.12 8.18
C ASP A 8 -18.24 8.15 7.94
N GLU A 9 -18.83 9.34 7.97
CA GLU A 9 -20.27 9.55 7.84
C GLU A 9 -20.81 9.01 6.51
N GLN A 10 -20.13 9.29 5.38
CA GLN A 10 -20.62 8.86 4.07
C GLN A 10 -20.56 7.34 3.92
N TYR A 11 -19.46 6.73 4.36
CA TYR A 11 -19.34 5.28 4.38
C TYR A 11 -20.36 4.63 5.31
N TYR A 12 -20.54 5.13 6.53
CA TYR A 12 -21.51 4.55 7.46
C TYR A 12 -22.93 4.56 6.90
N LEU A 13 -23.36 5.67 6.30
CA LEU A 13 -24.68 5.79 5.69
C LEU A 13 -24.85 4.93 4.44
N SER A 14 -23.77 4.66 3.69
CA SER A 14 -23.79 3.73 2.55
C SER A 14 -23.98 2.28 3.01
N GLN A 15 -23.42 1.92 4.17
CA GLN A 15 -23.47 0.56 4.70
C GLN A 15 -24.78 0.27 5.46
N TYR A 16 -25.39 1.29 6.03
CA TYR A 16 -26.60 1.18 6.85
C TYR A 16 -27.72 2.08 6.32
N GLY A 17 -28.34 1.67 5.20
CA GLY A 17 -29.37 2.47 4.51
C GLY A 17 -30.56 2.89 5.39
N PHE A 18 -30.93 2.09 6.39
CA PHE A 18 -31.97 2.48 7.36
C PHE A 18 -31.59 3.70 8.21
N VAL A 19 -30.29 3.90 8.47
CA VAL A 19 -29.80 5.10 9.15
C VAL A 19 -29.87 6.30 8.21
N LYS A 20 -29.48 6.12 6.95
CA LYS A 20 -29.61 7.16 5.93
C LYS A 20 -31.06 7.66 5.83
N ASP A 21 -32.03 6.74 5.75
CA ASP A 21 -33.45 7.10 5.73
C ASP A 21 -33.89 7.85 6.99
N ALA A 22 -33.35 7.50 8.16
CA ALA A 22 -33.63 8.19 9.41
C ALA A 22 -33.04 9.61 9.45
N VAL A 23 -31.82 9.80 8.93
CA VAL A 23 -31.18 11.11 8.77
C VAL A 23 -31.94 11.98 7.77
N ASP A 24 -32.28 11.44 6.59
CA ASP A 24 -33.01 12.15 5.54
C ASP A 24 -34.40 12.62 6.01
N ARG A 25 -35.02 11.88 6.93
CA ARG A 25 -36.32 12.22 7.54
C ARG A 25 -36.19 13.12 8.78
N GLY A 26 -34.98 13.49 9.18
CA GLY A 26 -34.71 14.32 10.37
C GLY A 26 -35.06 13.63 11.70
N LEU A 27 -35.10 12.30 11.73
CA LEU A 27 -35.35 11.53 12.96
C LEU A 27 -34.10 11.42 13.84
N ILE A 28 -32.92 11.54 13.23
CA ILE A 28 -31.61 11.60 13.88
C ILE A 28 -30.73 12.60 13.12
N GLY A 29 -29.83 13.30 13.82
CA GLY A 29 -29.07 14.41 13.23
C GLY A 29 -27.91 13.99 12.33
N SER A 30 -27.37 12.79 12.51
CA SER A 30 -26.27 12.22 11.70
C SER A 30 -26.15 10.71 11.89
N GLY A 31 -25.42 10.06 10.99
CA GLY A 31 -24.92 8.71 11.14
C GLY A 31 -24.03 8.55 12.38
N LYS A 32 -23.17 9.54 12.66
CA LYS A 32 -22.35 9.57 13.88
C LYS A 32 -23.20 9.55 15.14
N GLU A 33 -24.25 10.39 15.21
CA GLU A 33 -25.20 10.37 16.33
C GLU A 33 -25.88 9.00 16.47
N HIS A 34 -26.30 8.39 15.34
CA HIS A 34 -26.88 7.05 15.36
C HIS A 34 -25.90 6.02 15.91
N PHE A 35 -24.64 6.04 15.47
CA PHE A 35 -23.63 5.10 15.93
C PHE A 35 -23.36 5.25 17.42
N GLU A 36 -23.13 6.46 17.91
CA GLU A 36 -22.86 6.74 19.32
C GLU A 36 -24.02 6.30 20.24
N ARG A 37 -25.26 6.54 19.82
CA ARG A 37 -26.44 6.24 20.66
C ARG A 37 -26.91 4.80 20.56
N PHE A 38 -26.74 4.16 19.41
CA PHE A 38 -27.34 2.85 19.11
C PHE A 38 -26.35 1.90 18.46
N GLY A 39 -25.67 2.33 17.39
CA GLY A 39 -24.87 1.45 16.55
C GLY A 39 -23.72 0.76 17.26
N GLN A 40 -23.01 1.46 18.14
CA GLN A 40 -21.91 0.92 18.93
C GLN A 40 -22.39 -0.24 19.83
N ALA A 41 -23.44 -0.02 20.62
CA ALA A 41 -24.01 -1.04 21.49
C ALA A 41 -24.64 -2.21 20.70
N ALA A 42 -25.13 -1.94 19.48
CA ALA A 42 -25.66 -2.92 18.55
C ALA A 42 -24.57 -3.72 17.80
N GLY A 43 -23.29 -3.41 18.00
CA GLY A 43 -22.17 -4.09 17.35
C GLY A 43 -22.04 -3.78 15.86
N LEU A 44 -22.47 -2.59 15.40
CA LEU A 44 -22.28 -2.15 14.02
C LEU A 44 -20.82 -1.75 13.79
N THR A 45 -20.10 -2.48 12.94
CA THR A 45 -18.64 -2.31 12.78
C THR A 45 -18.23 -1.53 11.54
N LYS A 46 -19.12 -1.37 10.55
CA LYS A 46 -18.79 -0.73 9.27
C LYS A 46 -18.89 0.79 9.36
N ILE A 47 -18.06 1.40 10.19
CA ILE A 47 -18.06 2.86 10.43
C ILE A 47 -17.02 3.62 9.63
N SER A 48 -16.08 2.91 9.01
CA SER A 48 -14.98 3.50 8.27
C SER A 48 -14.44 2.54 7.22
N ARG A 49 -13.92 3.10 6.13
CA ARG A 49 -13.15 2.37 5.13
C ARG A 49 -11.83 1.81 5.69
N TYR A 50 -11.32 2.38 6.78
CA TYR A 50 -10.03 2.01 7.39
C TYR A 50 -10.15 1.11 8.62
N PHE A 51 -11.35 0.64 8.96
CA PHE A 51 -11.55 -0.38 10.00
C PHE A 51 -12.16 -1.65 9.42
N ASP A 52 -11.61 -2.79 9.79
CA ASP A 52 -12.11 -4.10 9.45
C ASP A 52 -12.12 -5.01 10.68
N GLU A 53 -13.32 -5.37 11.16
CA GLU A 53 -13.51 -6.14 12.40
C GLU A 53 -12.79 -7.49 12.36
N GLU A 54 -12.86 -8.19 11.22
CA GLU A 54 -12.24 -9.50 11.07
C GLU A 54 -10.72 -9.40 11.13
N THR A 55 -10.15 -8.43 10.40
CA THR A 55 -8.71 -8.14 10.44
C THR A 55 -8.26 -7.77 11.85
N TYR A 56 -9.01 -6.89 12.52
CA TYR A 56 -8.68 -6.44 13.86
C TYR A 56 -8.70 -7.59 14.88
N LEU A 57 -9.72 -8.45 14.86
CA LEU A 57 -9.76 -9.60 15.78
C LEU A 57 -8.72 -10.66 15.43
N ALA A 58 -8.44 -10.90 14.15
CA ALA A 58 -7.41 -11.85 13.72
C ALA A 58 -6.00 -11.41 14.17
N GLY A 59 -5.71 -10.10 14.11
CA GLY A 59 -4.46 -9.52 14.61
C GLY A 59 -4.36 -9.41 16.13
N ASN A 60 -5.49 -9.48 16.83
CA ASN A 60 -5.59 -9.30 18.28
C ASN A 60 -6.34 -10.46 18.95
N PRO A 61 -5.81 -11.70 18.87
CA PRO A 61 -6.49 -12.88 19.40
C PRO A 61 -6.74 -12.82 20.92
N ASP A 62 -5.99 -11.97 21.64
CA ASP A 62 -6.19 -11.69 23.07
C ASP A 62 -7.54 -11.01 23.37
N LEU A 63 -8.14 -10.33 22.39
CA LEU A 63 -9.44 -9.67 22.51
C LEU A 63 -10.62 -10.61 22.30
N THR A 64 -10.41 -11.77 21.69
CA THR A 64 -11.46 -12.75 21.34
C THR A 64 -12.42 -13.06 22.50
N PRO A 65 -11.95 -13.30 23.75
CA PRO A 65 -12.85 -13.60 24.87
C PRO A 65 -13.68 -12.39 25.34
N PHE A 66 -13.32 -11.17 24.92
CA PHE A 66 -13.85 -9.91 25.41
C PHE A 66 -14.82 -9.21 24.46
N VAL A 67 -15.09 -9.76 23.28
CA VAL A 67 -16.01 -9.18 22.27
C VAL A 67 -17.29 -10.02 22.09
N ARG A 68 -18.46 -9.36 22.04
CA ARG A 68 -19.77 -10.03 21.94
C ARG A 68 -20.06 -10.66 20.59
N THR A 69 -19.38 -10.22 19.55
CA THR A 69 -19.37 -10.87 18.23
C THR A 69 -18.83 -12.32 18.30
N VAL A 70 -18.09 -12.67 19.37
CA VAL A 70 -17.57 -14.02 19.62
C VAL A 70 -18.08 -14.64 20.92
N ASN A 71 -18.16 -13.87 22.01
CA ASN A 71 -18.62 -14.29 23.33
C ASN A 71 -19.79 -13.39 23.81
N PRO A 72 -21.05 -13.83 23.75
CA PRO A 72 -22.22 -13.00 24.04
C PRO A 72 -22.26 -12.27 25.40
N ASN A 73 -21.51 -12.77 26.40
CA ASN A 73 -21.45 -12.18 27.75
C ASN A 73 -20.28 -11.20 27.94
N ALA A 74 -19.53 -10.92 26.89
CA ALA A 74 -18.31 -10.16 26.98
C ALA A 74 -18.56 -8.63 27.11
N PRO A 75 -17.60 -7.86 27.65
CA PRO A 75 -17.81 -6.44 27.92
C PRO A 75 -18.00 -5.61 26.66
N PHE A 76 -17.25 -5.87 25.58
CA PHE A 76 -17.29 -5.08 24.35
C PHE A 76 -18.33 -5.62 23.38
N ALA A 77 -19.10 -4.74 22.74
CA ALA A 77 -20.07 -5.13 21.71
C ALA A 77 -19.39 -5.77 20.49
N SER A 78 -18.19 -5.29 20.13
CA SER A 78 -17.38 -5.73 19.00
C SER A 78 -15.90 -5.40 19.23
N GLY A 79 -15.02 -5.85 18.34
CA GLY A 79 -13.61 -5.41 18.26
C GLY A 79 -13.50 -3.91 18.02
N LEU A 80 -14.37 -3.35 17.17
CA LEU A 80 -14.48 -1.89 16.99
C LEU A 80 -14.78 -1.17 18.31
N ASP A 81 -15.72 -1.68 19.11
CA ASP A 81 -16.09 -1.08 20.39
C ASP A 81 -14.90 -1.04 21.36
N HIS A 82 -14.09 -2.10 21.39
CA HIS A 82 -12.81 -2.06 22.08
C HIS A 82 -11.85 -1.03 21.47
N PHE A 83 -11.68 -1.02 20.14
CA PHE A 83 -10.72 -0.15 19.46
C PHE A 83 -10.98 1.34 19.74
N ILE A 84 -12.22 1.80 19.67
CA ILE A 84 -12.57 3.20 19.93
C ILE A 84 -12.47 3.58 21.41
N GLN A 85 -12.63 2.61 22.34
CA GLN A 85 -12.51 2.87 23.77
C GLN A 85 -11.05 2.82 24.28
N PHE A 86 -10.23 1.92 23.72
CA PHE A 86 -8.90 1.59 24.22
C PHE A 86 -7.83 1.50 23.14
N GLY A 87 -8.19 1.02 21.95
CA GLY A 87 -7.23 0.67 20.90
C GLY A 87 -6.33 1.82 20.47
N TYR A 88 -6.87 3.03 20.34
CA TYR A 88 -6.05 4.22 20.08
C TYR A 88 -4.95 4.44 21.12
N GLU A 89 -5.26 4.29 22.42
CA GLU A 89 -4.32 4.52 23.51
C GLU A 89 -3.32 3.37 23.69
N GLU A 90 -3.70 2.15 23.32
CA GLU A 90 -2.80 0.99 23.29
C GLU A 90 -1.75 1.07 22.16
N GLY A 91 -1.93 2.00 21.20
CA GLY A 91 -0.93 2.40 20.22
C GLY A 91 -0.49 1.25 19.33
N ALA A 92 0.82 1.07 19.17
CA ALA A 92 1.45 0.07 18.31
C ALA A 92 0.93 -1.38 18.50
N ARG A 93 0.30 -1.71 19.64
CA ARG A 93 -0.31 -3.04 19.85
C ARG A 93 -1.58 -3.27 19.03
N ARG A 94 -2.26 -2.20 18.58
CA ARG A 94 -3.60 -2.25 18.01
C ARG A 94 -3.68 -1.63 16.61
N THR A 95 -2.58 -1.65 15.86
CA THR A 95 -2.48 -1.04 14.52
C THR A 95 -2.87 -1.98 13.37
N GLN A 96 -3.05 -3.28 13.63
CA GLN A 96 -3.59 -4.25 12.67
C GLN A 96 -5.11 -4.09 12.56
N VAL A 97 -5.56 -2.98 11.97
CA VAL A 97 -6.95 -2.50 11.98
C VAL A 97 -7.72 -2.78 10.70
N SER A 98 -7.05 -2.83 9.56
CA SER A 98 -7.63 -3.17 8.27
C SER A 98 -6.55 -3.52 7.25
N PRO A 99 -6.90 -4.19 6.15
CA PRO A 99 -5.98 -4.40 5.04
C PRO A 99 -5.54 -3.10 4.37
N GLU A 100 -6.29 -2.00 4.59
CA GLU A 100 -6.05 -0.68 4.00
C GLU A 100 -4.95 0.11 4.70
N TYR A 101 -4.32 -0.47 5.72
CA TYR A 101 -3.27 0.16 6.49
C TYR A 101 -2.21 -0.83 6.96
N ASN A 102 -0.94 -0.42 6.87
CA ASN A 102 0.22 -1.13 7.38
C ASN A 102 1.11 -0.14 8.15
N GLU A 103 1.23 -0.35 9.47
CA GLU A 103 1.98 0.55 10.36
C GLU A 103 3.45 0.67 9.98
N ASP A 104 4.11 -0.45 9.68
CA ASP A 104 5.54 -0.46 9.37
C ASP A 104 5.82 0.31 8.07
N PHE A 105 5.02 0.06 7.04
CA PHE A 105 5.09 0.78 5.77
C PHE A 105 4.85 2.28 5.98
N TYR A 106 3.76 2.62 6.66
CA TYR A 106 3.38 4.01 6.87
C TYR A 106 4.46 4.76 7.66
N LEU A 107 5.04 4.19 8.71
CA LEU A 107 6.10 4.86 9.48
C LEU A 107 7.43 4.97 8.74
N ARG A 108 7.77 4.03 7.85
CA ARG A 108 8.98 4.13 7.02
C ARG A 108 8.89 5.27 6.00
N ASN A 109 7.72 5.44 5.38
CA ASN A 109 7.46 6.50 4.40
C ASN A 109 7.09 7.84 5.05
N ASN A 110 6.94 7.86 6.37
CA ASN A 110 6.60 9.06 7.14
C ASN A 110 7.50 9.15 8.37
N SER A 111 8.81 8.97 8.15
CA SER A 111 9.81 8.88 9.22
C SER A 111 9.91 10.14 10.08
N GLU A 112 9.45 11.28 9.59
CA GLU A 112 9.32 12.52 10.35
C GLU A 112 8.27 12.43 11.47
N LEU A 113 7.40 11.41 11.47
CA LEU A 113 6.44 11.14 12.54
C LEU A 113 7.07 10.47 13.77
N LEU A 114 8.24 9.84 13.62
CA LEU A 114 8.87 9.08 14.70
C LEU A 114 9.06 9.90 16.00
N PRO A 115 9.55 11.16 15.97
CA PRO A 115 9.65 11.97 17.19
C PRO A 115 8.30 12.28 17.86
N PHE A 116 7.23 12.43 17.07
CA PHE A 116 5.88 12.71 17.57
C PHE A 116 5.22 11.47 18.20
N ILE A 117 5.60 10.28 17.73
CA ILE A 117 5.19 9.04 18.35
C ILE A 117 5.95 8.81 19.66
N GLN A 118 7.27 9.01 19.63
CA GLN A 118 8.12 8.85 20.81
C GLN A 118 7.77 9.80 21.96
N ASN A 119 7.34 11.03 21.64
CA ASN A 119 6.91 12.01 22.64
C ASN A 119 5.43 11.88 23.04
N GLY A 120 4.70 10.94 22.44
CA GLY A 120 3.31 10.64 22.77
C GLY A 120 2.27 11.59 22.18
N THR A 121 2.64 12.47 21.24
CA THR A 121 1.69 13.29 20.46
C THR A 121 0.75 12.39 19.66
N PHE A 122 1.31 11.34 19.05
CA PHE A 122 0.56 10.23 18.46
C PHE A 122 0.92 8.93 19.18
N LYS A 123 -0.07 8.04 19.34
CA LYS A 123 0.11 6.71 19.93
C LYS A 123 0.61 5.68 18.92
N SER A 124 0.38 5.95 17.65
CA SER A 124 0.79 5.15 16.50
C SER A 124 0.78 5.99 15.22
N GLY A 125 1.42 5.49 14.17
CA GLY A 125 1.26 6.01 12.82
C GLY A 125 -0.20 5.94 12.39
N TYR A 126 -0.94 4.91 12.81
CA TYR A 126 -2.34 4.76 12.45
C TYR A 126 -3.20 5.93 12.96
N GLN A 127 -2.94 6.38 14.19
CA GLN A 127 -3.64 7.55 14.73
C GLN A 127 -3.39 8.78 13.87
N HIS A 128 -2.13 9.04 13.47
CA HIS A 128 -1.82 10.12 12.55
C HIS A 128 -2.50 9.93 11.20
N PHE A 129 -2.47 8.72 10.63
CA PHE A 129 -3.07 8.41 9.34
C PHE A 129 -4.55 8.79 9.30
N ILE A 130 -5.31 8.38 10.33
CA ILE A 130 -6.74 8.69 10.45
C ILE A 130 -6.99 10.18 10.66
N GLN A 131 -6.21 10.85 11.51
CA GLN A 131 -6.45 12.25 11.85
C GLN A 131 -5.99 13.24 10.77
N TYR A 132 -4.93 12.90 10.03
CA TYR A 132 -4.26 13.81 9.09
C TYR A 132 -3.84 13.13 7.79
N GLY A 133 -3.28 11.92 7.86
CA GLY A 133 -2.61 11.29 6.71
C GLY A 133 -3.50 11.11 5.49
N VAL A 134 -4.78 10.74 5.68
CA VAL A 134 -5.74 10.63 4.58
C VAL A 134 -5.98 11.98 3.88
N GLU A 135 -6.15 13.06 4.65
CA GLU A 135 -6.35 14.41 4.11
C GLU A 135 -5.08 14.97 3.46
N GLU A 136 -3.91 14.55 3.94
CA GLU A 136 -2.60 14.87 3.37
C GLU A 136 -2.28 14.06 2.11
N GLY A 137 -3.13 13.12 1.70
CA GLY A 137 -2.92 12.26 0.54
C GLY A 137 -1.86 11.17 0.75
N ARG A 138 -1.50 10.88 2.01
CA ARG A 138 -0.63 9.76 2.35
C ARG A 138 -1.40 8.45 2.20
N PHE A 139 -0.72 7.40 1.77
CA PHE A 139 -1.30 6.07 1.60
C PHE A 139 -0.72 5.10 2.63
N GLY A 140 -1.58 4.18 3.11
CA GLY A 140 -1.27 3.31 4.25
C GLY A 140 -0.57 2.01 3.90
N THR A 141 -0.39 1.67 2.61
CA THR A 141 0.14 0.36 2.18
C THR A 141 1.03 0.50 0.96
N SER A 142 1.77 -0.55 0.60
CA SER A 142 2.58 -0.59 -0.61
C SER A 142 1.77 -0.51 -1.91
N PHE A 143 0.44 -0.67 -1.90
CA PHE A 143 -0.38 -0.47 -3.09
C PHE A 143 -0.47 1.03 -3.43
N PHE A 144 0.01 1.41 -4.61
CA PHE A 144 0.05 2.81 -5.04
C PHE A 144 -1.31 3.27 -5.59
N GLU A 145 -2.24 3.49 -4.66
CA GLU A 145 -3.62 3.86 -4.95
C GLU A 145 -3.81 5.13 -5.80
N PRO A 146 -3.03 6.21 -5.64
CA PRO A 146 -3.22 7.42 -6.45
C PRO A 146 -3.18 7.14 -7.95
N GLU A 147 -2.20 6.37 -8.40
CA GLU A 147 -2.07 5.98 -9.80
C GLU A 147 -3.14 4.99 -10.23
N TYR A 148 -3.52 4.07 -9.35
CA TYR A 148 -4.62 3.16 -9.63
C TYR A 148 -5.93 3.92 -9.90
N LEU A 149 -6.22 4.96 -9.13
CA LEU A 149 -7.43 5.77 -9.33
C LEU A 149 -7.33 6.70 -10.54
N GLU A 150 -6.14 7.21 -10.86
CA GLU A 150 -5.91 7.97 -12.09
C GLU A 150 -6.22 7.13 -13.35
N GLN A 151 -5.80 5.87 -13.35
CA GLN A 151 -6.07 4.93 -14.45
C GLN A 151 -7.52 4.42 -14.45
N ASN A 152 -8.22 4.51 -13.32
CA ASN A 152 -9.58 3.98 -13.14
C ASN A 152 -10.53 5.04 -12.56
N PRO A 153 -10.70 6.20 -13.25
CA PRO A 153 -11.43 7.34 -12.70
C PRO A 153 -12.92 7.07 -12.47
N ASN A 154 -13.46 6.03 -13.11
CA ASN A 154 -14.84 5.58 -12.93
C ASN A 154 -15.11 4.99 -11.52
N LEU A 155 -14.07 4.64 -10.76
CA LEU A 155 -14.21 4.14 -9.39
C LEU A 155 -14.40 5.27 -8.37
N VAL A 156 -13.87 6.46 -8.65
CA VAL A 156 -13.86 7.61 -7.73
C VAL A 156 -15.26 7.98 -7.22
N PRO A 157 -16.33 8.03 -8.05
CA PRO A 157 -17.67 8.31 -7.54
C PRO A 157 -18.17 7.28 -6.51
N PHE A 158 -17.82 6.00 -6.65
CA PHE A 158 -18.24 4.94 -5.75
C PHE A 158 -17.45 4.95 -4.43
N ILE A 159 -16.18 5.34 -4.47
CA ILE A 159 -15.37 5.55 -3.25
C ILE A 159 -15.90 6.78 -2.51
N ASN A 160 -16.16 7.88 -3.23
CA ASN A 160 -16.70 9.11 -2.64
C ASN A 160 -18.08 8.92 -2.02
N SER A 161 -18.92 8.05 -2.59
CA SER A 161 -20.22 7.69 -2.00
C SER A 161 -20.12 6.64 -0.89
N GLY A 162 -18.92 6.16 -0.58
CA GLY A 162 -18.66 5.07 0.36
C GLY A 162 -19.20 3.70 -0.08
N ALA A 163 -19.62 3.54 -1.34
CA ALA A 163 -20.09 2.26 -1.87
C ALA A 163 -18.93 1.26 -2.07
N LEU A 164 -17.73 1.77 -2.31
CA LEU A 164 -16.46 1.05 -2.25
C LEU A 164 -15.60 1.64 -1.13
N LYS A 165 -14.76 0.82 -0.47
CA LYS A 165 -13.86 1.31 0.58
C LYS A 165 -12.77 2.20 0.00
N THR A 166 -12.00 1.65 -0.93
CA THR A 166 -10.80 2.26 -1.54
C THR A 166 -10.58 1.65 -2.93
N GLY A 167 -9.71 2.25 -3.73
CA GLY A 167 -9.19 1.67 -4.97
C GLY A 167 -8.40 0.39 -4.71
N ARG A 168 -7.66 0.31 -3.59
CA ARG A 168 -7.00 -0.91 -3.16
C ARG A 168 -8.00 -2.05 -2.90
N ASP A 169 -9.05 -1.79 -2.12
CA ASP A 169 -10.12 -2.77 -1.86
C ASP A 169 -10.75 -3.25 -3.16
N HIS A 170 -11.04 -2.35 -4.10
CA HIS A 170 -11.52 -2.72 -5.43
C HIS A 170 -10.51 -3.61 -6.19
N TYR A 171 -9.23 -3.27 -6.20
CA TYR A 171 -8.21 -4.09 -6.86
C TYR A 171 -8.15 -5.49 -6.28
N PHE A 172 -8.04 -5.62 -4.95
CA PHE A 172 -7.94 -6.92 -4.30
C PHE A 172 -9.24 -7.73 -4.35
N GLN A 173 -10.41 -7.12 -4.51
CA GLN A 173 -11.65 -7.89 -4.69
C GLN A 173 -11.93 -8.28 -6.14
N PHE A 174 -11.58 -7.40 -7.09
CA PHE A 174 -11.98 -7.54 -8.49
C PHE A 174 -10.80 -7.39 -9.44
N GLY A 175 -10.08 -6.28 -9.34
CA GLY A 175 -9.04 -5.89 -10.29
C GLY A 175 -7.93 -6.93 -10.49
N GLN A 176 -7.51 -7.62 -9.43
CA GLN A 176 -6.46 -8.64 -9.51
C GLN A 176 -6.82 -9.82 -10.42
N PHE A 177 -8.10 -10.02 -10.74
CA PHE A 177 -8.58 -11.10 -11.61
C PHE A 177 -8.81 -10.64 -13.06
N GLU A 178 -8.51 -9.38 -13.37
CA GLU A 178 -8.73 -8.78 -14.69
C GLU A 178 -7.39 -8.60 -15.43
N VAL A 179 -7.21 -9.28 -16.56
CA VAL A 179 -5.97 -9.23 -17.35
C VAL A 179 -5.60 -7.84 -17.88
N ASN A 180 -6.59 -6.94 -18.01
CA ASN A 180 -6.38 -5.56 -18.48
C ASN A 180 -6.26 -4.56 -17.32
N ARG A 181 -6.25 -5.02 -16.07
CA ARG A 181 -6.10 -4.16 -14.90
C ARG A 181 -4.64 -4.11 -14.49
N SER A 182 -4.15 -2.90 -14.28
CA SER A 182 -2.80 -2.66 -13.79
C SER A 182 -2.78 -2.29 -12.32
N ALA A 183 -1.68 -2.63 -11.65
CA ALA A 183 -1.39 -2.20 -10.29
C ALA A 183 0.10 -1.91 -10.13
N THR A 184 0.39 -0.96 -9.27
CA THR A 184 1.75 -0.59 -8.91
C THR A 184 1.93 -0.81 -7.41
N PHE A 185 2.99 -1.51 -7.04
CA PHE A 185 3.41 -1.68 -5.65
C PHE A 185 4.74 -0.98 -5.43
N VAL A 186 4.78 -0.16 -4.39
CA VAL A 186 5.90 0.71 -4.03
C VAL A 186 6.44 0.38 -2.65
N GLY A 187 7.73 0.54 -2.44
CA GLY A 187 8.37 0.31 -1.15
C GLY A 187 8.61 1.60 -0.38
N SER A 188 9.73 1.65 0.32
CA SER A 188 10.07 2.63 1.32
C SER A 188 11.54 3.03 1.29
N ARG A 189 11.99 3.81 2.28
CA ARG A 189 13.42 4.14 2.49
C ARG A 189 14.17 3.05 3.27
N SER A 190 13.77 1.81 3.14
CA SER A 190 14.23 0.68 3.96
C SER A 190 14.04 -0.62 3.17
N ASN A 191 14.63 -1.70 3.67
CA ASN A 191 14.46 -3.03 3.10
C ASN A 191 12.99 -3.47 3.14
N ASP A 192 12.44 -3.76 1.97
CA ASP A 192 11.07 -4.17 1.74
C ASP A 192 10.97 -5.54 1.08
N VAL A 193 9.84 -6.20 1.31
CA VAL A 193 9.43 -7.39 0.57
C VAL A 193 8.12 -7.03 -0.11
N LEU A 194 8.18 -6.82 -1.42
CA LEU A 194 7.02 -6.52 -2.25
C LEU A 194 6.61 -7.77 -3.02
N THR A 195 5.33 -8.13 -2.89
CA THR A 195 4.73 -9.24 -3.64
C THR A 195 3.68 -8.69 -4.58
N GLY A 196 3.92 -8.85 -5.87
CA GLY A 196 2.94 -8.57 -6.91
C GLY A 196 1.74 -9.50 -6.76
N VAL A 197 0.55 -8.98 -7.03
CA VAL A 197 -0.71 -9.74 -6.97
C VAL A 197 -1.52 -9.41 -8.20
N GLY A 198 -2.06 -10.44 -8.84
CA GLY A 198 -3.01 -10.34 -9.95
C GLY A 198 -2.54 -10.99 -11.24
N VAL A 199 -3.43 -11.00 -12.24
CA VAL A 199 -3.20 -11.62 -13.56
C VAL A 199 -3.00 -10.60 -14.69
N GLY A 200 -3.05 -9.30 -14.35
CA GLY A 200 -2.81 -8.20 -15.29
C GLY A 200 -1.36 -7.72 -15.27
N ASN A 201 -1.14 -6.44 -15.58
CA ASN A 201 0.21 -5.86 -15.53
C ASN A 201 0.52 -5.33 -14.13
N VAL A 202 1.58 -5.82 -13.50
CA VAL A 202 1.98 -5.40 -12.16
C VAL A 202 3.35 -4.73 -12.22
N GLU A 203 3.45 -3.52 -11.68
CA GLU A 203 4.74 -2.83 -11.53
C GLU A 203 5.23 -2.93 -10.08
N LEU A 204 6.52 -3.25 -9.92
CA LEU A 204 7.19 -3.42 -8.63
C LEU A 204 8.34 -2.42 -8.51
N VAL A 205 8.20 -1.47 -7.59
CA VAL A 205 9.18 -0.42 -7.30
C VAL A 205 9.60 -0.52 -5.83
N GLY A 206 10.79 -1.05 -5.53
CA GLY A 206 11.20 -1.27 -4.13
C GLY A 206 11.48 0.00 -3.32
N VAL A 207 11.63 1.14 -3.98
CA VAL A 207 11.93 2.43 -3.33
C VAL A 207 10.66 3.21 -2.97
N GLU A 208 10.82 4.24 -2.14
CA GLU A 208 9.73 5.17 -1.82
C GLU A 208 9.32 5.99 -3.05
N VAL A 209 8.01 5.99 -3.33
CA VAL A 209 7.38 6.74 -4.41
C VAL A 209 6.31 7.63 -3.81
N GLY A 210 6.17 8.86 -4.31
CA GLY A 210 5.15 9.81 -3.91
C GLY A 210 4.40 10.40 -5.09
N VAL A 211 3.54 11.38 -4.82
CA VAL A 211 2.88 12.22 -5.82
C VAL A 211 3.19 13.69 -5.59
N ASP A 212 3.55 14.39 -6.66
CA ASP A 212 3.81 15.83 -6.62
C ASP A 212 2.50 16.63 -6.48
N ARG A 213 2.62 17.95 -6.32
CA ARG A 213 1.44 18.85 -6.19
C ARG A 213 0.52 18.85 -7.41
N SER A 214 0.98 18.35 -8.55
CA SER A 214 0.22 18.24 -9.79
C SER A 214 -0.38 16.84 -9.97
N GLY A 215 -0.15 15.92 -9.02
CA GLY A 215 -0.59 14.53 -9.09
C GLY A 215 0.35 13.60 -9.85
N ASN A 216 1.52 14.07 -10.30
CA ASN A 216 2.46 13.22 -11.02
C ASN A 216 3.28 12.38 -10.05
N ARG A 217 3.57 11.13 -10.44
CA ARG A 217 4.52 10.28 -9.74
C ARG A 217 5.89 10.97 -9.56
N GLN A 218 6.46 10.85 -8.37
CA GLN A 218 7.82 11.27 -8.05
C GLN A 218 8.53 10.20 -7.21
N TYR A 219 9.86 10.12 -7.30
CA TYR A 219 10.66 9.17 -6.53
C TYR A 219 11.30 9.89 -5.35
N GLU A 220 10.97 9.44 -4.14
CA GLU A 220 11.36 10.07 -2.88
C GLU A 220 12.67 9.48 -2.33
N SER A 221 12.99 8.25 -2.74
CA SER A 221 14.28 7.59 -2.53
C SER A 221 14.78 6.88 -3.80
N PHE A 222 16.03 6.43 -3.76
CA PHE A 222 16.71 5.79 -4.90
C PHE A 222 17.44 4.49 -4.54
N GLY A 223 17.12 3.82 -3.43
CA GLY A 223 17.70 2.51 -3.13
C GLY A 223 19.03 2.52 -2.37
N THR A 224 19.50 3.65 -1.85
CA THR A 224 20.85 3.72 -1.25
C THR A 224 20.90 3.02 0.11
N ASN A 225 21.69 1.94 0.21
CA ASN A 225 21.71 1.02 1.36
C ASN A 225 20.38 0.26 1.60
N GLU A 226 19.55 0.12 0.56
CA GLU A 226 18.28 -0.59 0.61
C GLU A 226 18.44 -1.96 -0.08
N PHE A 227 17.93 -3.02 0.55
CA PHE A 227 17.98 -4.39 0.08
C PHE A 227 16.57 -4.96 0.00
N ASP A 228 15.98 -4.85 -1.18
CA ASP A 228 14.57 -5.17 -1.40
C ASP A 228 14.41 -6.54 -2.05
N VAL A 229 13.28 -7.17 -1.78
CA VAL A 229 12.84 -8.38 -2.46
C VAL A 229 11.58 -8.07 -3.24
N LEU A 230 11.65 -8.17 -4.56
CA LEU A 230 10.54 -7.95 -5.47
C LEU A 230 10.09 -9.30 -6.02
N ILE A 231 8.86 -9.70 -5.71
CA ILE A 231 8.31 -11.01 -6.04
C ILE A 231 7.22 -10.83 -7.09
N GLY A 232 7.42 -11.42 -8.26
CA GLY A 232 6.47 -11.39 -9.37
C GLY A 232 5.11 -12.00 -9.03
N SER A 233 4.08 -11.50 -9.71
CA SER A 233 2.72 -12.00 -9.73
C SER A 233 2.55 -13.11 -10.80
N PRO A 234 1.36 -13.72 -10.92
CA PRO A 234 1.05 -14.58 -12.06
C PRO A 234 0.85 -13.84 -13.40
N GLY A 235 0.81 -12.52 -13.40
CA GLY A 235 0.56 -11.68 -14.57
C GLY A 235 1.85 -11.32 -15.33
N THR A 236 1.86 -10.14 -15.94
CA THR A 236 3.06 -9.53 -16.53
C THR A 236 3.67 -8.57 -15.52
N ASP A 237 4.88 -8.86 -15.05
CA ASP A 237 5.54 -8.02 -14.06
C ASP A 237 6.59 -7.09 -14.67
N ASN A 238 6.63 -5.84 -14.22
CA ASN A 238 7.71 -4.90 -14.51
C ASN A 238 8.48 -4.60 -13.21
N PHE A 239 9.69 -5.14 -13.11
CA PHE A 239 10.61 -4.89 -12.00
C PHE A 239 11.43 -3.63 -12.27
N VAL A 240 11.21 -2.57 -11.50
CA VAL A 240 11.81 -1.26 -11.76
C VAL A 240 13.14 -1.13 -11.03
N LEU A 241 14.25 -1.11 -11.78
CA LEU A 241 15.60 -0.84 -11.27
C LEU A 241 16.22 0.44 -11.88
N GLY A 242 15.47 1.15 -12.72
CA GLY A 242 15.82 2.44 -13.27
C GLY A 242 14.57 3.24 -13.59
N VAL A 243 14.62 4.54 -13.33
CA VAL A 243 13.45 5.42 -13.36
C VAL A 243 13.68 6.60 -14.29
N PRO A 244 12.63 7.14 -14.93
CA PRO A 244 12.74 8.34 -15.75
C PRO A 244 13.00 9.58 -14.90
N ALA A 245 13.27 10.70 -15.55
CA ALA A 245 13.30 12.01 -14.87
C ALA A 245 11.90 12.36 -14.34
N THR A 246 11.85 12.89 -13.12
CA THR A 246 10.64 13.45 -12.48
C THR A 246 10.96 14.80 -11.85
N SER A 247 10.00 15.41 -11.16
CA SER A 247 10.25 16.60 -10.33
C SER A 247 11.31 16.33 -9.24
N GLY A 248 11.36 15.11 -8.70
CA GLY A 248 12.31 14.67 -7.67
C GLY A 248 13.70 14.32 -8.21
N ASN A 249 13.84 14.06 -9.52
CA ASN A 249 15.13 13.76 -10.17
C ASN A 249 15.19 14.32 -11.59
N ALA A 250 16.12 15.25 -11.82
CA ALA A 250 16.23 15.98 -13.09
C ALA A 250 16.68 15.14 -14.30
N ALA A 251 17.10 13.89 -14.09
CA ALA A 251 17.53 12.98 -15.14
C ALA A 251 17.06 11.55 -14.83
N PRO A 252 16.96 10.67 -15.84
CA PRO A 252 16.76 9.25 -15.60
C PRO A 252 17.85 8.68 -14.70
N THR A 253 17.46 7.90 -13.70
CA THR A 253 18.32 7.49 -12.59
C THR A 253 18.23 5.98 -12.38
N SER A 254 19.36 5.30 -12.19
CA SER A 254 19.37 3.91 -11.71
C SER A 254 19.00 3.88 -10.23
N LEU A 255 18.17 2.91 -9.85
CA LEU A 255 17.90 2.63 -8.44
C LEU A 255 19.02 1.74 -7.87
N TYR A 256 19.13 1.73 -6.54
CA TYR A 256 20.06 0.90 -5.77
C TYR A 256 21.54 1.17 -6.04
N LEU A 257 21.90 2.39 -6.47
CA LEU A 257 23.31 2.77 -6.63
C LEU A 257 24.03 2.81 -5.27
N GLY A 258 25.30 2.37 -5.28
CA GLY A 258 26.11 2.22 -4.07
C GLY A 258 25.84 0.88 -3.39
N ASN A 259 25.65 0.88 -2.06
CA ASN A 259 25.47 -0.34 -1.27
C ASN A 259 24.00 -0.82 -1.22
N GLY A 260 23.24 -0.72 -2.32
CA GLY A 260 21.86 -1.19 -2.41
C GLY A 260 21.71 -2.35 -3.40
N GLN A 261 20.62 -3.12 -3.30
CA GLN A 261 20.33 -4.20 -4.24
C GLN A 261 18.85 -4.63 -4.21
N ALA A 262 18.26 -4.84 -5.39
CA ALA A 262 16.99 -5.56 -5.51
C ALA A 262 17.22 -7.05 -5.81
N THR A 263 16.54 -7.92 -5.07
CA THR A 263 16.40 -9.35 -5.36
C THR A 263 15.05 -9.60 -6.03
N ILE A 264 15.07 -10.03 -7.27
CA ILE A 264 13.91 -10.38 -8.07
C ILE A 264 13.63 -11.88 -7.93
N ARG A 265 12.39 -12.22 -7.58
CA ARG A 265 11.88 -13.59 -7.49
C ARG A 265 10.68 -13.78 -8.39
N ASN A 266 10.44 -15.02 -8.81
CA ASN A 266 9.37 -15.40 -9.73
C ASN A 266 9.42 -14.66 -11.08
N PHE A 267 10.62 -14.39 -11.60
CA PHE A 267 10.77 -13.77 -12.92
C PHE A 267 10.45 -14.78 -14.03
N ASP A 268 9.40 -14.52 -14.81
CA ASP A 268 9.07 -15.22 -16.04
C ASP A 268 9.61 -14.46 -17.26
N VAL A 269 10.71 -14.95 -17.83
CA VAL A 269 11.38 -14.37 -19.01
C VAL A 269 10.46 -14.19 -20.23
N VAL A 270 9.33 -14.91 -20.31
CA VAL A 270 8.40 -14.77 -21.43
C VAL A 270 7.52 -13.53 -21.29
N ASN A 271 7.14 -13.17 -20.07
CA ASN A 271 6.11 -12.18 -19.79
C ASN A 271 6.63 -10.96 -19.03
N ASP A 272 7.69 -11.11 -18.26
CA ASP A 272 8.18 -10.10 -17.34
C ASP A 272 9.30 -9.25 -17.92
N PHE A 273 9.44 -8.06 -17.35
CA PHE A 273 10.43 -7.08 -17.75
C PHE A 273 11.19 -6.54 -16.55
N ILE A 274 12.43 -6.15 -16.80
CA ILE A 274 13.21 -5.32 -15.89
C ILE A 274 13.43 -3.97 -16.56
N GLN A 275 12.96 -2.91 -15.90
CA GLN A 275 13.21 -1.56 -16.35
C GLN A 275 14.55 -1.05 -15.85
N LEU A 276 15.40 -0.61 -16.77
CA LEU A 276 16.74 -0.08 -16.52
C LEU A 276 16.87 1.36 -17.03
N GLN A 277 17.81 2.11 -16.46
CA GLN A 277 18.14 3.46 -16.89
C GLN A 277 18.94 3.45 -18.21
N GLY A 278 18.67 4.37 -19.13
CA GLY A 278 19.38 4.52 -20.40
C GLY A 278 18.59 3.97 -21.59
N SER A 279 19.29 3.50 -22.61
CA SER A 279 18.68 3.09 -23.89
C SER A 279 19.22 1.79 -24.47
N SER A 280 20.13 1.12 -23.76
CA SER A 280 20.73 -0.14 -24.18
C SER A 280 21.47 -0.83 -23.02
N LEU A 281 21.79 -2.11 -23.21
CA LEU A 281 22.62 -2.90 -22.30
C LEU A 281 24.10 -2.48 -22.27
N THR A 282 24.55 -1.49 -23.04
CA THR A 282 25.98 -1.12 -23.13
C THR A 282 26.59 -0.68 -21.79
N ASN A 283 25.77 -0.20 -20.86
CA ASN A 283 26.19 0.22 -19.52
C ASN A 283 25.98 -0.85 -18.44
N TYR A 284 25.63 -2.08 -18.84
CA TYR A 284 25.25 -3.15 -17.92
C TYR A 284 25.96 -4.45 -18.27
N ASN A 285 26.27 -5.22 -17.23
CA ASN A 285 26.75 -6.59 -17.37
C ASN A 285 25.72 -7.53 -16.73
N LEU A 286 25.32 -8.57 -17.47
CA LEU A 286 24.48 -9.65 -16.98
C LEU A 286 25.38 -10.87 -16.74
N THR A 287 25.64 -11.18 -15.47
CA THR A 287 26.64 -12.18 -15.09
C THR A 287 26.01 -13.28 -14.25
N PRO A 288 26.06 -14.55 -14.68
CA PRO A 288 25.67 -15.66 -13.84
C PRO A 288 26.57 -15.75 -12.60
N VAL A 289 25.98 -15.80 -11.41
CA VAL A 289 26.68 -15.98 -10.13
C VAL A 289 25.98 -17.08 -9.33
N GLY A 290 26.59 -18.26 -9.27
CA GLY A 290 25.92 -19.45 -8.73
C GLY A 290 24.67 -19.79 -9.55
N ASN A 291 23.52 -19.89 -8.90
CA ASN A 291 22.23 -20.15 -9.55
C ASN A 291 21.49 -18.87 -10.01
N ASN A 292 22.02 -17.69 -9.71
CA ASN A 292 21.34 -16.42 -9.95
C ASN A 292 21.94 -15.67 -11.15
N LEU A 293 21.17 -14.76 -11.73
CA LEU A 293 21.69 -13.76 -12.66
C LEU A 293 21.94 -12.45 -11.92
N SER A 294 23.18 -11.99 -11.91
CA SER A 294 23.56 -10.69 -11.37
C SER A 294 23.45 -9.61 -12.45
N ILE A 295 22.78 -8.51 -12.12
CA ILE A 295 22.66 -7.30 -12.94
C ILE A 295 23.61 -6.27 -12.35
N GLN A 296 24.63 -5.92 -13.12
CA GLN A 296 25.71 -5.05 -12.69
C GLN A 296 25.79 -3.81 -13.56
N THR A 297 26.23 -2.70 -12.98
CA THR A 297 26.72 -1.59 -13.78
C THR A 297 27.96 -2.02 -14.57
N ARG A 298 28.32 -1.25 -15.61
CA ARG A 298 29.54 -1.48 -16.39
C ARG A 298 30.81 -1.53 -15.51
N PHE A 299 30.78 -0.92 -14.33
CA PHE A 299 31.89 -0.85 -13.39
C PHE A 299 31.86 -1.95 -12.31
N GLY A 300 30.86 -2.85 -12.34
CA GLY A 300 30.80 -4.04 -11.49
C GLY A 300 29.93 -3.92 -10.25
N ASP A 301 29.28 -2.78 -10.01
CA ASP A 301 28.36 -2.63 -8.88
C ASP A 301 27.09 -3.46 -9.13
N VAL A 302 26.81 -4.42 -8.24
CA VAL A 302 25.61 -5.25 -8.32
C VAL A 302 24.46 -4.50 -7.68
N PHE A 303 23.44 -4.16 -8.48
CA PHE A 303 22.25 -3.43 -8.01
C PHE A 303 20.95 -4.24 -8.20
N GLY A 304 21.03 -5.35 -8.94
CA GLY A 304 19.92 -6.28 -9.13
C GLY A 304 20.38 -7.73 -9.20
N VAL A 305 19.54 -8.65 -8.74
CA VAL A 305 19.77 -10.10 -8.81
C VAL A 305 18.46 -10.79 -9.16
N ILE A 306 18.46 -11.67 -10.17
CA ILE A 306 17.34 -12.58 -10.46
C ILE A 306 17.63 -13.93 -9.85
N GLU A 307 16.82 -14.32 -8.86
CA GLU A 307 16.94 -15.62 -8.20
C GLU A 307 16.62 -16.76 -9.17
N GLY A 308 17.51 -17.75 -9.28
CA GLY A 308 17.36 -18.85 -10.24
C GLY A 308 17.63 -18.47 -11.70
N GLY A 309 18.05 -17.23 -11.97
CA GLY A 309 18.19 -16.69 -13.31
C GLY A 309 19.48 -17.04 -14.08
N ALA A 310 20.39 -17.87 -13.55
CA ALA A 310 21.74 -18.05 -14.13
C ALA A 310 21.80 -18.43 -15.63
N ASN A 311 20.74 -19.07 -16.15
CA ASN A 311 20.66 -19.48 -17.56
C ASN A 311 19.84 -18.52 -18.44
N LEU A 312 19.32 -17.43 -17.88
CA LEU A 312 18.55 -16.44 -18.63
C LEU A 312 19.46 -15.67 -19.58
N SER A 313 18.93 -15.36 -20.77
CA SER A 313 19.60 -14.55 -21.79
C SER A 313 18.70 -13.36 -22.12
N LEU A 314 18.75 -12.34 -21.27
CA LEU A 314 17.89 -11.17 -21.40
C LEU A 314 18.35 -10.28 -22.56
N THR A 315 17.38 -9.76 -23.31
CA THR A 315 17.63 -8.86 -24.44
C THR A 315 16.81 -7.58 -24.27
N VAL A 316 17.15 -6.54 -25.05
CA VAL A 316 16.35 -5.31 -25.04
C VAL A 316 15.01 -5.58 -25.71
N GLN A 317 13.92 -5.37 -24.96
CA GLN A 317 12.55 -5.57 -25.42
C GLN A 317 11.93 -4.26 -25.94
N GLY A 318 12.34 -3.12 -25.39
CA GLY A 318 11.89 -1.81 -25.83
C GLY A 318 12.67 -0.67 -25.19
N VAL A 319 12.86 0.43 -25.94
CA VAL A 319 13.46 1.67 -25.43
C VAL A 319 12.34 2.69 -25.25
N LEU A 320 12.22 3.24 -24.05
CA LEU A 320 11.19 4.20 -23.70
C LEU A 320 11.70 5.64 -23.96
N PRO A 321 10.83 6.56 -24.38
CA PRO A 321 11.23 7.93 -24.71
C PRO A 321 11.62 8.78 -23.49
N ASN A 322 11.52 8.21 -22.29
CA ASN A 322 11.78 8.84 -21.00
C ASN A 322 13.19 8.52 -20.47
N GLY A 323 14.04 7.89 -21.28
CA GLY A 323 15.41 7.56 -20.92
C GLY A 323 15.56 6.32 -20.03
N THR A 324 14.58 5.42 -20.07
CA THR A 324 14.68 4.05 -19.58
C THR A 324 14.44 3.05 -20.72
N PHE A 325 14.73 1.78 -20.48
CA PHE A 325 14.46 0.69 -21.42
C PHE A 325 14.13 -0.60 -20.66
N LEU A 326 13.45 -1.52 -21.34
CA LEU A 326 13.04 -2.81 -20.80
C LEU A 326 13.96 -3.92 -21.30
N ILE A 327 14.32 -4.82 -20.40
CA ILE A 327 14.92 -6.11 -20.74
C ILE A 327 14.05 -7.26 -20.29
N GLY A 328 14.09 -8.34 -21.06
CA GLY A 328 13.34 -9.58 -20.89
C GLY A 328 13.98 -10.67 -21.73
#